data_AF-A0A0F9BGL8-F1
#
_entry.id   AF-A0A0F9BGL8-F1
#
_cell.length_a   1.000
_cell.length_b   1.000
_cell.length_c   1.000
_cell.angle_alpha   90.00
_cell.angle_beta   90.00
_cell.angle_gamma   90.00
#
_symmetry.space_group_name_H-M   'P 1'
#
loop_
_entity.id
_entity.type
_entity.pdbx_description
1 polymer ?
#
loop_
_entity_poly.entity_id
_entity_poly.type
_entity_poly.pdbx_seq_one_letter_code
_entity_poly.pdbx_strand_id
1 'polypeptide(L)'
;MTDYRFVRKDILEINKLYRIEEMAYDRMFANELVQYLADEGITMVEFGQGFYSMSKPTFELERLLLGGELAHNGDEVLTWMASNVAVRKDPAGNIKPDKEKSEEKIDGIVSVIMGIGRAIVRDGVQESIYEKRGILVL
;
A
#
# COMPACT_ATOMS: atom_id res chain seq x y z
N MET A 1 9.36 6.11 -21.54
CA MET A 1 8.17 5.28 -21.75
C MET A 1 8.33 4.04 -20.87
N THR A 2 7.36 3.73 -20.02
CA THR A 2 7.43 2.60 -19.08
C THR A 2 7.23 1.28 -19.81
N ASP A 3 8.13 0.30 -19.65
CA ASP A 3 7.94 -1.06 -20.19
C ASP A 3 7.11 -1.90 -19.21
N TYR A 4 5.81 -2.02 -19.48
CA TYR A 4 4.90 -2.79 -18.64
C TYR A 4 5.21 -4.29 -18.62
N ARG A 5 5.93 -4.84 -19.60
CA ARG A 5 6.32 -6.25 -19.60
C ARG A 5 7.40 -6.52 -18.55
N PHE A 6 8.30 -5.57 -18.35
CA PHE A 6 9.31 -5.63 -17.30
C PHE A 6 8.64 -5.60 -15.92
N VAL A 7 7.77 -4.61 -15.69
CA VAL A 7 7.02 -4.48 -14.42
C VAL A 7 6.19 -5.73 -14.12
N ARG A 8 5.50 -6.28 -15.13
CA ARG A 8 4.75 -7.53 -15.02
C ARG A 8 5.64 -8.69 -14.56
N LYS A 9 6.78 -8.89 -15.22
CA LYS A 9 7.71 -9.99 -14.89
C LYS A 9 8.16 -9.88 -13.44
N ASP A 10 8.54 -8.68 -13.00
CA ASP A 10 9.01 -8.44 -11.63
C ASP A 10 7.92 -8.73 -10.59
N ILE A 11 6.67 -8.28 -10.85
CA ILE A 11 5.54 -8.58 -9.97
C ILE A 11 5.32 -10.08 -9.84
N LEU A 12 5.40 -10.85 -10.94
CA LEU A 12 5.23 -12.29 -10.90
C LEU A 12 6.38 -13.00 -10.15
N GLU A 13 7.62 -12.54 -10.28
CA GLU A 13 8.73 -13.08 -9.48
C GLU A 13 8.55 -12.78 -7.98
N ILE A 14 8.12 -11.57 -7.62
CA ILE A 14 7.76 -11.22 -6.24
C ILE A 14 6.61 -12.10 -5.75
N ASN A 15 5.60 -12.36 -6.58
CA ASN A 15 4.46 -13.21 -6.23
C ASN A 15 4.89 -14.66 -5.91
N LYS A 16 5.89 -15.19 -6.62
CA LYS A 16 6.46 -16.52 -6.31
C LYS A 16 7.14 -16.57 -4.94
N LEU A 17 7.75 -15.46 -4.51
CA LEU A 17 8.46 -15.38 -3.23
C LEU A 17 7.52 -15.14 -2.05
N TYR A 18 6.54 -14.25 -2.22
CA TYR A 18 5.73 -13.74 -1.10
C TYR A 18 4.25 -14.14 -1.15
N ARG A 19 3.79 -14.77 -2.23
CA ARG A 19 2.37 -15.11 -2.46
C ARG A 19 1.45 -13.92 -2.19
N ILE A 20 1.46 -12.96 -3.11
CA ILE A 20 0.65 -11.74 -3.03
C ILE A 20 -0.82 -12.14 -3.03
N GLU A 21 -1.51 -11.89 -1.91
CA GLU A 21 -2.95 -12.15 -1.80
C GLU A 21 -3.78 -11.07 -2.49
N GLU A 22 -3.42 -9.81 -2.25
CA GLU A 22 -4.08 -8.63 -2.80
C GLU A 22 -3.07 -7.57 -3.25
N MET A 23 -3.40 -6.84 -4.32
CA MET A 23 -2.64 -5.69 -4.79
C MET A 23 -3.58 -4.50 -5.02
N ALA A 24 -3.35 -3.42 -4.28
CA ALA A 24 -4.08 -2.18 -4.46
C ALA A 24 -3.56 -1.39 -5.67
N TYR A 25 -4.46 -0.84 -6.47
CA TYR A 25 -4.12 0.06 -7.57
C TYR A 25 -5.02 1.31 -7.55
N ASP A 26 -4.56 2.41 -8.14
CA ASP A 26 -5.38 3.62 -8.26
C ASP A 26 -6.59 3.33 -9.16
N ARG A 27 -7.80 3.60 -8.68
CA ARG A 27 -9.04 3.40 -9.46
C ARG A 27 -9.02 4.09 -10.83
N MET A 28 -8.33 5.22 -10.97
CA MET A 28 -8.22 5.91 -12.27
C MET A 28 -7.25 5.21 -13.24
N PHE A 29 -6.49 4.23 -12.73
CA PHE A 29 -5.47 3.47 -13.44
C PHE A 29 -5.99 2.06 -13.77
N ALA A 30 -6.83 1.96 -14.80
CA ALA A 30 -7.35 0.69 -15.30
C ALA A 30 -6.66 0.31 -16.62
N ASN A 31 -5.39 -0.11 -16.56
CA ASN A 31 -4.61 -0.49 -17.74
C ASN A 31 -4.56 -2.01 -17.97
N GLU A 32 -3.96 -2.41 -19.10
CA GLU A 32 -3.75 -3.82 -19.48
C GLU A 32 -3.00 -4.63 -18.40
N LEU A 33 -2.09 -3.99 -17.65
CA LEU A 33 -1.36 -4.64 -16.56
C LEU A 33 -2.29 -5.15 -15.46
N VAL A 34 -3.30 -4.36 -15.06
CA VAL A 34 -4.26 -4.76 -14.00
C VAL A 34 -5.05 -6.00 -14.43
N GLN A 35 -5.58 -6.00 -15.67
CA GLN A 35 -6.32 -7.14 -16.21
C GLN A 35 -5.44 -8.39 -16.26
N TYR A 36 -4.22 -8.24 -16.76
CA TYR A 36 -3.31 -9.36 -16.84
C TYR A 36 -2.94 -9.95 -15.48
N LEU A 37 -2.63 -9.11 -14.48
CA LEU A 37 -2.30 -9.60 -13.14
C LEU A 37 -3.50 -10.29 -12.47
N ALA A 38 -4.72 -9.83 -12.76
CA ALA A 38 -5.94 -10.50 -12.32
C ALA A 38 -6.10 -11.88 -12.97
N ASP A 39 -5.80 -12.01 -14.27
CA ASP A 39 -5.82 -13.30 -14.98
C ASP A 39 -4.77 -14.30 -14.45
N GLU A 40 -3.64 -13.81 -13.94
CA GLU A 40 -2.61 -14.60 -13.24
C GLU A 40 -3.00 -14.95 -11.79
N GLY A 41 -4.20 -14.59 -11.35
CA GLY A 41 -4.76 -14.95 -10.05
C GLY A 41 -4.38 -14.02 -8.90
N ILE A 42 -3.83 -12.83 -9.17
CA ILE A 42 -3.60 -11.81 -8.14
C ILE A 42 -4.89 -11.01 -7.94
N THR A 43 -5.36 -10.90 -6.71
CA THR A 43 -6.56 -10.10 -6.42
C THR A 43 -6.25 -8.61 -6.54
N MET A 44 -6.67 -8.00 -7.65
CA MET A 44 -6.49 -6.57 -7.87
C MET A 44 -7.61 -5.78 -7.20
N VAL A 45 -7.27 -4.81 -6.35
CA VAL A 45 -8.25 -4.02 -5.58
C VAL A 45 -8.13 -2.54 -5.92
N GLU A 46 -9.24 -1.94 -6.35
CA GLU A 46 -9.31 -0.50 -6.56
C GLU A 46 -9.13 0.26 -5.24
N PHE A 47 -8.29 1.29 -5.26
CA PHE A 47 -8.04 2.18 -4.14
C PHE A 47 -8.23 3.62 -4.57
N GLY A 48 -9.14 4.33 -3.89
CA GLY A 48 -9.36 5.76 -4.14
C GLY A 48 -8.24 6.60 -3.53
N GLN A 49 -7.67 7.54 -4.28
CA GLN A 49 -6.65 8.47 -3.76
C GLN A 49 -7.23 9.75 -3.13
N GLY A 50 -8.52 9.72 -2.76
CA GLY A 50 -9.21 10.80 -2.07
C GLY A 50 -9.07 10.72 -0.54
N PHE A 51 -9.48 11.78 0.17
CA PHE A 51 -9.39 11.86 1.63
C PHE A 51 -10.07 10.69 2.35
N TYR A 52 -11.22 10.23 1.87
CA TYR A 52 -11.98 9.12 2.47
C TYR A 52 -11.16 7.84 2.62
N SER A 53 -10.42 7.46 1.57
CA SER A 53 -9.64 6.22 1.55
C SER A 53 -8.21 6.40 2.05
N MET A 54 -7.61 7.59 1.84
CA MET A 54 -6.20 7.84 2.16
C MET A 54 -5.97 8.28 3.61
N SER A 55 -6.95 8.89 4.27
CA SER A 55 -6.74 9.53 5.59
C SER A 55 -6.31 8.56 6.68
N LYS A 56 -7.12 7.51 6.91
CA LYS A 56 -6.82 6.49 7.91
C LYS A 56 -5.44 5.84 7.70
N PRO A 57 -5.08 5.34 6.50
CA PRO A 57 -3.75 4.74 6.32
C PRO A 57 -2.59 5.75 6.34
N THR A 58 -2.84 7.03 6.01
CA THR A 58 -1.80 8.06 6.16
C THR A 58 -1.48 8.30 7.64
N PHE A 59 -2.50 8.39 8.50
CA PHE A 59 -2.29 8.45 9.95
C PHE A 59 -1.59 7.21 10.50
N GLU A 60 -1.95 6.02 10.00
CA GLU A 60 -1.31 4.79 10.43
C GLU A 60 0.16 4.72 10.00
N LEU A 61 0.49 5.19 8.79
CA LEU A 61 1.88 5.32 8.36
C LEU A 61 2.67 6.26 9.30
N GLU A 62 2.10 7.42 9.66
CA GLU A 62 2.72 8.35 10.60
C GLU A 62 2.94 7.70 11.97
N ARG A 63 1.94 6.96 12.49
CA ARG A 63 2.05 6.20 13.74
C ARG A 63 3.18 5.17 13.69
N LEU A 64 3.23 4.35 12.63
CA LEU A 64 4.24 3.31 12.45
C LEU A 64 5.65 3.90 12.33
N LEU A 65 5.79 5.03 11.62
CA LEU A 65 7.06 5.75 11.48
C LEU A 65 7.54 6.29 12.83
N LEU A 66 6.69 7.01 13.55
CA LEU A 66 7.03 7.60 14.86
C LEU A 66 7.28 6.53 15.93
N GLY A 67 6.61 5.38 15.83
CA GLY A 67 6.82 4.23 16.70
C GLY A 67 8.07 3.42 16.37
N GLY A 68 8.74 3.66 15.23
CA GLY A 68 9.84 2.82 14.77
C GLY A 68 9.40 1.40 14.37
N GLU A 69 8.12 1.23 14.06
CA GLU A 69 7.48 -0.06 13.72
C GLU A 69 7.47 -0.33 12.21
N LEU A 70 7.85 0.66 11.38
CA LEU A 70 7.91 0.52 9.92
C LEU A 70 9.25 -0.08 9.46
N ALA A 71 9.22 -1.30 8.93
CA ALA A 71 10.37 -1.91 8.27
C ALA A 71 10.39 -1.55 6.76
N HIS A 72 11.30 -0.68 6.35
CA HIS A 72 11.48 -0.28 4.95
C HIS A 72 12.93 -0.47 4.42
N ASN A 73 13.76 -1.22 5.15
CA ASN A 73 15.12 -1.62 4.80
C ASN A 73 16.10 -0.49 4.44
N GLY A 74 15.83 0.76 4.84
CA GLY A 74 16.69 1.89 4.52
C GLY A 74 16.79 2.17 3.02
N ASP A 75 15.76 1.82 2.24
CA ASP A 75 15.70 2.10 0.80
C ASP A 75 15.89 3.61 0.53
N GLU A 76 16.99 3.97 -0.13
CA GLU A 76 17.39 5.36 -0.36
C GLU A 76 16.36 6.12 -1.21
N VAL A 77 15.68 5.42 -2.15
CA VAL A 77 14.65 6.01 -2.99
C VAL A 77 13.42 6.30 -2.16
N LEU A 78 13.00 5.38 -1.30
CA LEU A 78 11.87 5.61 -0.41
C LEU A 78 12.16 6.72 0.60
N THR A 79 13.39 6.79 1.15
CA THR A 79 13.83 7.88 2.03
C THR A 79 13.80 9.23 1.30
N TRP A 80 14.30 9.29 0.07
CA TRP A 80 14.22 10.50 -0.75
C TRP A 80 12.77 10.88 -1.07
N MET A 81 11.92 9.92 -1.45
CA MET A 81 10.50 10.18 -1.68
C MET A 81 9.83 10.70 -0.41
N ALA A 82 10.16 10.16 0.77
CA ALA A 82 9.65 10.63 2.05
C ALA A 82 10.03 12.09 2.32
N SER A 83 11.25 12.52 1.98
CA SER A 83 11.65 13.92 2.12
C SER A 83 10.88 14.88 1.22
N ASN A 84 10.27 14.38 0.14
CA ASN A 84 9.52 15.21 -0.81
C ASN A 84 8.03 15.39 -0.43
N VAL A 85 7.50 14.56 0.49
CA VAL A 85 6.06 14.45 0.73
C VAL A 85 5.50 15.72 1.36
N ALA A 86 4.56 16.35 0.66
CA ALA A 86 3.62 17.30 1.23
C ALA A 86 2.29 16.62 1.59
N VAL A 87 1.67 17.06 2.67
CA VAL A 87 0.35 16.57 3.12
C VAL A 87 -0.70 17.66 2.97
N ARG A 88 -1.85 17.32 2.36
CA ARG A 88 -3.04 18.17 2.33
C ARG A 88 -3.96 17.76 3.47
N LYS A 89 -4.55 18.75 4.16
CA LYS A 89 -5.56 18.56 5.19
C LYS A 89 -6.89 19.15 4.72
N ASP A 90 -8.00 18.45 4.94
CA ASP A 90 -9.35 18.96 4.68
C ASP A 90 -9.94 19.66 5.93
N PRO A 91 -11.08 20.38 5.81
CA PRO A 91 -11.72 21.03 6.96
C PRO A 91 -12.20 20.08 8.06
N ALA A 92 -12.44 18.81 7.75
CA ALA A 92 -12.83 17.78 8.72
C ALA A 92 -11.63 17.18 9.46
N GLY A 93 -10.41 17.59 9.09
CA GLY A 93 -9.17 17.15 9.71
C GLY A 93 -8.53 15.91 9.07
N ASN A 94 -9.10 15.39 7.99
CA ASN A 94 -8.51 14.28 7.24
C ASN A 94 -7.25 14.73 6.54
N ILE A 95 -6.28 13.83 6.41
CA ILE A 95 -5.03 14.09 5.72
C ILE A 95 -4.87 13.18 4.51
N LYS A 96 -4.07 13.60 3.53
CA LYS A 96 -3.60 12.72 2.45
C LYS A 96 -2.32 13.29 1.84
N PRO A 97 -1.45 12.46 1.24
CA PRO A 97 -0.34 12.96 0.44
C PRO A 97 -0.84 13.82 -0.72
N ASP A 98 -0.08 14.88 -1.02
CA ASP A 98 -0.41 15.89 -2.02
C ASP A 98 0.67 15.91 -3.10
N LYS A 99 0.43 15.18 -4.20
CA LYS A 99 1.36 15.10 -5.33
C LYS A 99 1.63 16.47 -5.97
N GLU A 100 0.69 17.41 -5.93
CA GLU A 100 0.85 18.73 -6.56
C GLU A 100 1.72 19.68 -5.73
N LYS A 101 1.73 19.51 -4.40
CA LYS A 101 2.51 20.31 -3.47
C LYS A 101 3.85 19.68 -3.07
N SER A 102 4.04 18.40 -3.39
CA SER A 102 5.30 17.71 -3.15
C SER A 102 6.35 18.19 -4.13
N GLU A 103 7.60 18.35 -3.68
CA GLU A 103 8.68 18.91 -4.50
C GLU A 103 9.00 18.01 -5.71
N GLU A 104 8.98 16.69 -5.47
CA GLU A 104 9.38 15.67 -6.43
C GLU A 104 8.49 14.42 -6.29
N LYS A 105 8.94 13.28 -6.86
CA LYS A 105 8.20 12.01 -6.84
C LYS A 105 7.93 11.52 -5.41
N ILE A 106 6.72 10.99 -5.23
CA ILE A 106 6.24 10.40 -3.97
C ILE A 106 5.49 9.07 -4.19
N ASP A 107 5.60 8.48 -5.37
CA ASP A 107 4.77 7.33 -5.75
C ASP A 107 4.99 6.14 -4.81
N GLY A 108 6.23 5.91 -4.34
CA GLY A 108 6.53 4.89 -3.34
C GLY A 108 5.80 5.11 -2.01
N ILE A 109 5.72 6.35 -1.52
CA ILE A 109 4.99 6.68 -0.29
C ILE A 109 3.49 6.46 -0.48
N VAL A 110 2.95 6.86 -1.63
CA VAL A 110 1.54 6.61 -1.96
C VAL A 110 1.25 5.10 -2.02
N SER A 111 2.15 4.31 -2.62
CA SER A 111 2.05 2.85 -2.64
C SER A 111 2.08 2.23 -1.24
N VAL A 112 2.94 2.71 -0.34
CA VAL A 112 2.98 2.27 1.06
C VAL A 112 1.65 2.58 1.76
N ILE A 113 1.11 3.78 1.60
CA ILE A 113 -0.17 4.18 2.20
C ILE A 113 -1.31 3.29 1.68
N MET A 114 -1.34 3.01 0.38
CA MET A 114 -2.35 2.10 -0.20
C MET A 114 -2.22 0.68 0.37
N GLY A 115 -1.00 0.18 0.52
CA GLY A 115 -0.71 -1.12 1.13
C GLY A 115 -1.19 -1.20 2.58
N ILE A 116 -0.87 -0.18 3.40
CA ILE A 116 -1.37 -0.06 4.78
C ILE A 116 -2.90 -0.02 4.79
N GLY A 117 -3.51 0.72 3.85
CA GLY A 117 -4.97 0.78 3.72
C GLY A 117 -5.60 -0.59 3.50
N ARG A 118 -4.98 -1.46 2.69
CA ARG A 118 -5.42 -2.85 2.51
C ARG A 118 -5.17 -3.70 3.75
N ALA A 119 -4.02 -3.57 4.39
CA ALA A 119 -3.71 -4.29 5.62
C ALA A 119 -4.74 -4.01 6.72
N ILE A 120 -5.09 -2.73 6.94
CA ILE A 120 -6.11 -2.31 7.91
C ILE A 120 -7.48 -2.94 7.61
N VAL A 121 -7.87 -3.05 6.35
CA VAL A 121 -9.16 -3.65 5.95
C VAL A 121 -9.15 -5.16 6.19
N ARG A 122 -8.04 -5.83 5.85
CA ARG A 122 -7.85 -7.28 6.04
C ARG A 122 -7.75 -7.69 7.51
N ASP A 123 -7.16 -6.85 8.35
CA ASP A 123 -7.07 -7.08 9.81
C ASP A 123 -8.42 -6.89 10.53
N GLY A 124 -9.46 -6.41 9.81
CA GLY A 124 -10.84 -6.47 10.26
C GLY A 124 -11.31 -7.92 10.42
N VAL A 125 -11.27 -8.42 11.66
CA VAL A 125 -11.70 -9.76 12.10
C VAL A 125 -10.83 -10.91 11.56
N GLN A 126 -9.57 -10.99 12.03
CA GLN A 126 -8.96 -12.31 12.19
C GLN A 126 -9.21 -12.80 13.61
N GLU A 127 -10.11 -13.77 13.76
CA GLU A 127 -10.16 -14.58 14.97
C GLU A 127 -8.77 -15.19 15.19
N SER A 128 -8.22 -14.98 16.39
CA SER A 128 -6.95 -15.57 16.78
C SER A 128 -6.97 -17.08 16.50
N ILE A 129 -5.88 -17.62 15.93
CA ILE A 129 -5.78 -19.07 15.72
C ILE A 129 -5.96 -19.83 17.04
N TYR A 130 -5.66 -19.20 18.18
CA TYR A 130 -5.88 -19.76 19.51
C TYR A 130 -7.36 -19.76 19.91
N GLU A 131 -8.16 -18.81 19.41
CA GLU A 131 -9.62 -18.83 19.54
C GLU A 131 -10.24 -19.92 18.64
N LYS A 132 -9.70 -20.13 17.44
CA LYS A 132 -10.21 -21.13 16.48
C LYS A 132 -9.78 -22.57 16.79
N ARG A 133 -8.51 -22.77 17.10
CA ARG A 133 -7.86 -24.09 17.27
C ARG A 133 -7.68 -24.47 18.74
N GLY A 134 -7.77 -23.50 19.66
CA GLY A 134 -7.32 -23.68 21.05
C GLY A 134 -5.81 -23.62 21.21
N ILE A 135 -5.37 -23.63 22.47
CA ILE A 135 -3.95 -23.79 22.84
C ILE A 135 -3.55 -25.24 22.57
N LEU A 136 -2.49 -25.45 21.78
CA LEU A 136 -1.86 -26.76 21.68
C LEU A 136 -0.94 -26.93 22.88
N VAL A 137 -1.24 -27.92 23.72
CA VAL A 137 -0.32 -28.40 24.75
C VAL A 137 0.40 -29.61 24.16
N LEU A 138 1.73 -29.52 24.06
CA LEU A 138 2.61 -30.61 23.62
C LEU A 138 2.98 -31.53 24.78
#